data_AF-A0A6N8WGI2-F1
#
_entry.id   AF-A0A6N8WGI2-F1
#
_cell.length_a   1.000
_cell.length_b   1.000
_cell.length_c   1.000
_cell.angle_alpha   90.00
_cell.angle_beta   90.00
_cell.angle_gamma   90.00
#
_symmetry.space_group_name_H-M   'P 1'
#
loop_
_entity.id
_entity.type
_entity.pdbx_description
1 polymer ?
#
loop_
_entity_poly.entity_id
_entity_poly.type
_entity_poly.pdbx_seq_one_letter_code
_entity_poly.pdbx_strand_id
1 'polypeptide(L)' 'MTVSRIHDSRLVRLVAELCQLSGETEWVEFKRNFHSDQRIGEYISALANAACLKYKPKAYLLYGIEDETHEIVGTSFDP' A
#
# COMPACT_ATOMS: atom_id res chain seq x y z
N MET A 1 25.42 10.15 13.91
CA MET A 1 24.64 8.93 13.65
C MET A 1 23.90 9.13 12.34
N THR A 2 24.38 8.54 11.25
CA THR A 2 23.83 8.81 9.91
C THR A 2 23.63 7.50 9.17
N VAL A 3 22.57 6.78 9.54
CA VAL A 3 22.13 5.59 8.80
C VAL A 3 20.62 5.66 8.67
N SER A 4 20.10 6.57 7.84
CA SER A 4 18.77 6.44 7.21
C SER A 4 18.52 7.64 6.29
N ARG A 5 19.00 7.59 5.04
CA ARG A 5 18.52 8.50 3.98
C ARG A 5 18.30 7.82 2.63
N ILE A 6 18.91 6.66 2.39
CA ILE A 6 18.83 5.95 1.10
C ILE A 6 17.62 5.00 1.04
N HIS A 7 17.24 4.37 2.16
CA HIS A 7 16.10 3.45 2.23
C HIS A 7 14.76 4.15 1.96
N ASP A 8 14.63 5.37 2.46
CA ASP A 8 13.46 6.23 2.31
C ASP A 8 13.15 6.50 0.83
N SER A 9 14.18 6.88 0.06
CA SER A 9 14.03 7.21 -1.36
C SER A 9 13.54 6.06 -2.24
N ARG A 10 13.82 4.80 -1.91
CA ARG A 10 13.29 3.66 -2.69
C ARG A 10 11.81 3.42 -2.40
N LEU A 11 11.41 3.51 -1.14
CA LEU A 11 10.03 3.32 -0.73
C LEU A 11 9.16 4.47 -1.22
N VAL A 12 9.65 5.71 -1.13
CA VAL A 12 8.97 6.89 -1.68
C VAL A 12 8.74 6.75 -3.20
N ARG A 13 9.74 6.28 -3.95
CA ARG A 13 9.58 6.00 -5.39
C ARG A 13 8.55 4.90 -5.65
N LEU A 14 8.60 3.81 -4.89
CA LEU A 14 7.65 2.72 -5.02
C LEU A 14 6.21 3.19 -4.75
N VAL A 15 5.98 3.99 -3.72
CA VAL A 15 4.65 4.57 -3.44
C VAL A 15 4.20 5.45 -4.60
N ALA A 16 5.07 6.32 -5.12
CA ALA A 16 4.75 7.17 -6.26
C ALA A 16 4.41 6.37 -7.53
N GLU A 17 5.14 5.28 -7.80
CA GLU A 17 4.86 4.35 -8.91
C GLU A 17 3.51 3.65 -8.73
N LEU A 18 3.19 3.21 -7.51
CA LEU A 18 1.92 2.53 -7.21
C LEU A 18 0.72 3.49 -7.33
N CYS A 19 0.85 4.74 -6.89
CA CYS A 19 -0.20 5.77 -7.06
C CYS A 19 -0.49 6.10 -8.54
N GLN A 20 0.46 5.86 -9.45
CA GLN A 20 0.28 6.08 -10.90
C GLN A 20 -0.46 4.95 -11.61
N LEU A 21 -0.71 3.82 -10.95
CA LEU A 21 -1.53 2.75 -11.54
C LEU A 21 -2.93 3.31 -11.81
N SER A 22 -3.43 3.11 -13.04
CA SER A 22 -4.85 3.31 -13.34
C SER A 22 -5.66 2.39 -12.43
N GLY A 23 -6.75 2.88 -11.83
CA GLY A 23 -7.49 2.25 -10.73
C GLY A 23 -7.89 0.76 -10.88
N GLU A 24 -8.34 0.20 -9.76
CA GLU A 24 -8.65 -1.22 -9.47
C GLU A 24 -7.59 -2.23 -9.97
N THR A 25 -6.43 -2.23 -9.31
CA THR A 25 -5.50 -3.36 -9.38
C THR A 25 -5.70 -4.29 -8.18
N GLU A 26 -6.23 -5.50 -8.39
CA GLU A 26 -6.60 -6.46 -7.32
C GLU A 26 -5.46 -6.83 -6.33
N TRP A 27 -4.20 -6.53 -6.66
CA TRP A 27 -3.01 -6.82 -5.84
C TRP A 27 -2.42 -5.58 -5.16
N VAL A 28 -3.06 -4.42 -5.29
CA VAL A 28 -2.71 -3.16 -4.60
C VAL A 28 -3.98 -2.57 -4.01
N GLU A 29 -4.00 -2.39 -2.69
CA GLU A 29 -5.12 -1.81 -1.97
C GLU A 29 -4.72 -0.45 -1.37
N PHE A 30 -5.52 0.58 -1.59
CA PHE A 30 -5.36 1.89 -0.95
C PHE A 30 -6.35 2.04 0.21
N LYS A 31 -5.85 2.58 1.33
CA LYS A 31 -6.66 2.91 2.50
C LYS A 31 -6.23 4.26 3.05
N ARG A 32 -7.20 5.04 3.53
CA ARG A 32 -6.89 6.29 4.23
C ARG A 32 -6.25 6.04 5.58
N ASN A 33 -6.68 5.00 6.32
CA ASN A 33 -6.19 4.77 7.69
C ASN A 33 -6.33 3.31 8.14
N PHE A 34 -5.76 3.01 9.31
CA PHE A 34 -5.91 1.75 10.02
C PHE A 34 -7.40 1.45 10.32
N HIS A 35 -7.75 0.17 10.30
CA HIS A 35 -9.09 -0.31 10.63
C HIS A 35 -9.09 -1.21 11.88
N SER A 36 -8.68 -2.47 11.70
CA SER A 36 -8.55 -3.46 12.77
C SER A 36 -7.64 -4.59 12.33
N ASP A 37 -7.04 -5.30 13.30
CA ASP A 37 -6.12 -6.41 13.03
C ASP A 37 -6.77 -7.51 12.18
N GLN A 38 -8.05 -7.81 12.46
CA GLN A 38 -8.82 -8.80 11.70
C GLN A 38 -8.95 -8.40 10.23
N ARG A 39 -9.33 -7.14 9.95
CA ARG A 39 -9.44 -6.64 8.56
C ARG A 39 -8.11 -6.62 7.86
N ILE A 40 -7.02 -6.30 8.56
CA ILE A 40 -5.67 -6.36 8.00
C ILE A 40 -5.33 -7.79 7.56
N GLY A 41 -5.63 -8.79 8.40
CA GLY A 41 -5.44 -10.19 8.05
C GLY A 41 -6.22 -10.59 6.80
N GLU A 42 -7.48 -10.18 6.72
CA GLU A 42 -8.35 -10.41 5.56
C GLU A 42 -7.77 -9.77 4.28
N TYR A 43 -7.36 -8.50 4.35
CA TYR A 43 -6.73 -7.81 3.22
C TYR A 43 -5.44 -8.50 2.78
N ILE A 44 -4.55 -8.84 3.71
CA ILE A 44 -3.28 -9.52 3.38
C ILE A 44 -3.57 -10.85 2.68
N SER A 45 -4.53 -11.63 3.18
CA SER A 45 -4.91 -12.92 2.58
C SER A 45 -5.44 -12.74 1.16
N ALA A 46 -6.38 -11.80 0.96
CA ALA A 46 -6.95 -11.51 -0.36
C ALA A 46 -5.89 -11.01 -1.35
N LEU A 47 -5.03 -10.07 -0.93
CA LEU A 47 -3.97 -9.48 -1.74
C LEU A 47 -2.92 -10.51 -2.15
N ALA A 48 -2.52 -11.42 -1.24
CA ALA A 48 -1.58 -12.48 -1.56
C ALA A 48 -2.13 -13.42 -2.65
N ASN A 49 -3.41 -13.79 -2.56
CA ASN A 49 -4.08 -14.60 -3.57
C ASN A 49 -4.15 -13.85 -4.92
N ALA A 50 -4.50 -12.57 -4.91
CA ALA A 50 -4.55 -11.74 -6.11
C ALA A 50 -3.18 -11.60 -6.79
N ALA A 51 -2.10 -11.37 -6.02
CA ALA A 51 -0.75 -11.33 -6.57
C ALA A 51 -0.36 -12.67 -7.21
N CYS A 52 -0.71 -13.79 -6.59
CA CYS A 52 -0.48 -15.13 -7.14
C CYS A 52 -1.20 -15.31 -8.49
N LEU A 53 -2.49 -14.98 -8.54
CA LEU A 53 -3.31 -15.06 -9.76
C LEU A 53 -2.81 -14.17 -10.90
N LYS A 54 -2.21 -13.02 -10.57
CA LYS A 54 -1.66 -12.07 -11.55
C LYS A 54 -0.16 -12.25 -11.83
N TYR A 55 0.45 -13.33 -11.32
CA TYR A 55 1.89 -13.61 -11.44
C TYR A 55 2.78 -12.44 -10.96
N LYS A 56 2.32 -11.72 -9.92
CA LYS A 56 3.08 -10.65 -9.28
C LYS A 56 3.90 -11.22 -8.12
N PRO A 57 5.15 -10.80 -7.94
CA PRO A 57 5.98 -11.30 -6.85
C PRO A 57 5.54 -10.80 -5.47
N LYS A 58 4.73 -9.73 -5.41
CA LYS A 58 4.28 -9.06 -4.20
C LYS A 58 2.91 -8.43 -4.42
N ALA A 59 2.19 -8.25 -3.31
CA ALA A 59 1.03 -7.39 -3.21
C ALA A 59 1.33 -6.22 -2.26
N TYR A 60 0.53 -5.15 -2.33
CA TYR A 60 0.73 -3.96 -1.51
C TYR A 60 -0.58 -3.50 -0.86
N LEU A 61 -0.51 -3.13 0.42
CA LEU A 61 -1.54 -2.42 1.15
C LEU A 61 -0.93 -1.10 1.61
N LEU A 62 -1.46 0.02 1.11
CA LEU A 62 -0.93 1.34 1.40
C LEU A 62 -1.92 2.13 2.24
N TYR A 63 -1.41 2.71 3.33
CA TYR A 63 -2.18 3.59 4.20
C TYR A 63 -1.86 5.06 3.93
N GLY A 64 -2.85 5.93 4.15
CA GLY A 64 -2.76 7.37 3.93
C GLY A 64 -2.98 7.79 2.48
N ILE A 65 -3.67 6.97 1.69
CA ILE A 65 -4.02 7.27 0.30
C ILE A 65 -5.54 7.18 0.15
N GLU A 66 -6.13 8.18 -0.50
CA GLU A 66 -7.55 8.14 -0.89
C GLU A 66 -7.75 7.16 -2.05
N ASP A 67 -8.77 6.32 -1.96
CA ASP A 67 -8.94 5.16 -2.84
C ASP A 67 -9.30 5.56 -4.29
N GLU A 68 -10.16 6.57 -4.45
CA GLU A 68 -10.64 6.99 -5.77
C GLU A 68 -9.67 7.94 -6.48
N THR A 69 -9.04 8.86 -5.74
CA THR A 69 -8.19 9.91 -6.30
C THR A 69 -6.71 9.58 -6.27
N HIS A 70 -6.32 8.53 -5.53
CA HIS A 70 -4.93 8.20 -5.18
C HIS A 70 -4.18 9.37 -4.53
N GLU A 71 -4.89 10.35 -3.95
CA GLU A 71 -4.28 11.47 -3.26
C GLU A 71 -3.66 11.01 -1.94
N ILE A 72 -2.44 11.47 -1.68
CA ILE A 72 -1.74 11.18 -0.42
C ILE A 72 -2.29 12.12 0.65
N VAL A 73 -3.13 11.57 1.53
CA VAL A 73 -3.79 12.30 2.63
C VAL A 73 -3.11 12.08 3.98
N GLY A 74 -2.22 11.08 4.09
CA GLY A 74 -1.58 10.67 5.33
C GLY A 74 -2.51 9.88 6.26
N THR A 75 -1.96 9.39 7.38
CA THR A 75 -2.70 8.62 8.38
C THR A 75 -2.87 9.43 9.65
N SER A 76 -4.00 9.22 10.35
CA SER A 76 -4.20 9.79 11.70
C SER A 76 -4.00 8.75 12.81
N PHE A 77 -3.68 7.51 12.46
CA PHE A 77 -3.39 6.44 13.41
C PHE A 77 -1.92 6.51 13.85
N ASP A 78 -1.69 6.37 15.16
CA ASP A 78 -0.38 6.30 15.78
C ASP A 78 -0.18 4.87 16.30
N PRO A 79 0.70 4.08 15.68
CA PRO A 79 0.88 2.64 15.93
C PRO A 79 1.53 2.30 17.29
#